data_AF-A0A9J6ELR4-F1
#
_entry.id   AF-A0A9J6ELR4-F1
#
_cell.length_a   1.000
_cell.length_b   1.000
_cell.length_c   1.000
_cell.angle_alpha   90.00
_cell.angle_beta   90.00
_cell.angle_gamma   90.00
#
_symmetry.space_group_name_H-M   'P 1'
#
loop_
_entity.id
_entity.type
_entity.pdbx_description
1 polymer ?
#
loop_
_entity_poly.entity_id
_entity_poly.type
_entity_poly.pdbx_seq_one_letter_code
_entity_poly.pdbx_strand_id
1 'polypeptide(L)'
;MPTHKTLTLREKVSLIKEAEKSTCPKTQLAEKHKMPLSTLSTILKNKEMLLEAYGKTHSSKRSRIRFPTYPDVEVALMKWLQHANAPHLPVNDTDLREKADDLALRLGNEGFKWSNDWFARFKERNNLTYLTVCGKSGSADTNVVD
;
A
#
# COMPACT_ATOMS: atom_id res chain seq x y z
N MET A 1 -7.38 19.20 -27.51
CA MET A 1 -6.40 19.66 -26.51
C MET A 1 -6.52 18.76 -25.29
N PRO A 2 -5.45 18.12 -24.78
CA PRO A 2 -5.56 17.33 -23.55
C PRO A 2 -5.88 18.26 -22.38
N THR A 3 -7.07 18.12 -21.80
CA THR A 3 -7.60 18.98 -20.72
C THR A 3 -7.05 18.63 -19.34
N HIS A 4 -6.24 17.57 -19.22
CA HIS A 4 -5.70 17.09 -17.96
C HIS A 4 -4.18 16.87 -18.03
N LYS A 5 -3.41 17.68 -17.28
CA LYS A 5 -1.99 17.42 -17.01
C LYS A 5 -1.87 16.25 -16.04
N THR A 6 -1.26 15.16 -16.49
CA THR A 6 -0.98 14.00 -15.62
C THR A 6 0.36 14.23 -14.90
N LEU A 7 0.32 14.45 -13.58
CA LEU A 7 1.52 14.62 -12.77
C LEU A 7 2.19 13.28 -12.47
N THR A 8 3.52 13.25 -12.57
CA THR A 8 4.32 12.09 -12.18
C THR A 8 4.40 11.95 -10.66
N LEU A 9 4.73 10.77 -10.14
CA LEU A 9 4.97 10.55 -8.71
C LEU A 9 6.04 11.50 -8.16
N ARG A 10 7.12 11.73 -8.93
CA ARG A 10 8.17 12.70 -8.58
C ARG A 10 7.63 14.11 -8.43
N GLU A 11 6.85 14.59 -9.40
CA GLU A 11 6.25 15.93 -9.33
C GLU A 11 5.33 16.07 -8.12
N LYS A 12 4.48 15.06 -7.85
CA LYS A 12 3.60 15.05 -6.68
C LYS A 12 4.39 15.12 -5.37
N VAL A 13 5.48 14.37 -5.24
CA VAL A 13 6.35 14.42 -4.05
C VAL A 13 7.08 15.75 -3.92
N SER A 14 7.53 16.35 -5.01
CA SER A 14 8.15 17.68 -4.97
C SER A 14 7.16 18.75 -4.49
N LEU A 15 5.90 18.67 -4.93
CA LEU A 15 4.83 19.56 -4.47
C LEU A 15 4.57 19.40 -2.97
N ILE A 16 4.55 18.16 -2.46
CA ILE A 16 4.40 17.90 -1.01
C ILE A 16 5.54 18.54 -0.23
N LYS A 17 6.79 18.31 -0.65
CA LYS A 17 7.98 18.87 0.03
C LYS A 17 7.98 20.40 0.00
N GLU A 18 7.59 21.01 -1.12
CA GLU A 18 7.49 22.47 -1.22
C GLU A 18 6.35 23.02 -0.35
N ALA A 19 5.21 22.33 -0.27
CA ALA A 19 4.10 22.70 0.60
C ALA A 19 4.46 22.62 2.10
N GLU A 20 5.31 21.67 2.49
CA GLU A 20 5.76 21.52 3.89
C GLU A 20 6.88 22.52 4.23
N LYS A 21 7.72 22.89 3.27
CA LYS A 21 8.79 23.88 3.46
C LYS A 21 8.29 25.33 3.39
N SER A 22 7.24 25.59 2.61
CA SER A 22 6.73 26.94 2.40
C SER A 22 5.71 27.30 3.49
N THR A 23 5.84 28.50 4.06
CA THR A 23 4.79 29.11 4.91
C THR A 23 3.64 29.68 4.06
N CYS A 24 3.74 29.60 2.73
CA CYS A 24 2.76 30.16 1.80
C CYS A 24 1.44 29.38 1.82
N PRO A 25 0.29 30.05 1.63
CA PRO A 25 -0.99 29.39 1.52
C PRO A 25 -1.08 28.51 0.27
N LYS A 26 -1.94 27.48 0.34
CA LYS A 26 -2.17 26.50 -0.75
C LYS A 26 -2.57 27.16 -2.07
N THR A 27 -3.26 28.30 -2.01
CA THR A 27 -3.66 29.10 -3.17
C THR A 27 -2.46 29.59 -3.97
N GLN A 28 -1.51 30.26 -3.31
CA GLN A 28 -0.29 30.76 -3.94
C GLN A 28 0.57 29.63 -4.51
N LEU A 29 0.63 28.48 -3.81
CA LEU A 29 1.34 27.31 -4.32
C LEU A 29 0.68 26.75 -5.59
N ALA A 30 -0.65 26.69 -5.63
CA ALA A 30 -1.40 26.24 -6.80
C ALA A 30 -1.19 27.17 -8.01
N GLU A 31 -1.19 28.49 -7.78
CA GLU A 31 -0.93 29.51 -8.80
C GLU A 31 0.50 29.39 -9.35
N LYS A 32 1.50 29.26 -8.48
CA LYS A 32 2.91 29.07 -8.85
C LYS A 32 3.09 27.87 -9.79
N HIS A 33 2.37 26.78 -9.53
CA HIS A 33 2.43 25.56 -10.33
C HIS A 33 1.41 25.51 -11.48
N LYS A 34 0.65 26.60 -11.71
CA LYS A 34 -0.42 26.70 -12.71
C LYS A 34 -1.37 25.49 -12.65
N MET A 35 -1.79 25.13 -11.44
CA MET A 35 -2.64 23.96 -11.22
C MET A 35 -3.90 24.30 -10.42
N PRO A 36 -4.99 23.54 -10.60
CA PRO A 36 -6.18 23.71 -9.79
C PRO A 36 -5.91 23.42 -8.30
N LEU A 37 -6.49 24.24 -7.42
CA LEU A 37 -6.39 24.05 -5.96
C LEU A 37 -6.96 22.69 -5.52
N SER A 38 -7.97 22.18 -6.21
CA SER A 38 -8.55 20.84 -5.99
C SER A 38 -7.53 19.72 -6.22
N THR A 39 -6.71 19.83 -7.27
CA THR A 39 -5.63 18.89 -7.57
C THR A 39 -4.57 18.93 -6.48
N LEU A 40 -4.13 20.13 -6.07
CA LEU A 40 -3.14 20.29 -5.01
C LEU A 40 -3.65 19.72 -3.68
N SER A 41 -4.91 20.01 -3.34
CA SER A 41 -5.55 19.50 -2.12
C SER A 41 -5.62 17.98 -2.10
N THR A 42 -5.94 17.36 -3.23
CA THR A 42 -5.97 15.89 -3.37
C THR A 42 -4.58 15.28 -3.21
N ILE A 43 -3.54 15.92 -3.74
CA ILE A 43 -2.16 15.47 -3.58
C ILE A 43 -1.75 15.54 -2.10
N LEU A 44 -2.03 16.67 -1.45
CA LEU A 44 -1.68 16.87 -0.03
C LEU A 44 -2.47 15.94 0.90
N LYS A 45 -3.73 15.63 0.60
CA LYS A 45 -4.53 14.66 1.36
C LYS A 45 -3.93 13.25 1.29
N ASN A 46 -3.33 12.88 0.17
CA ASN A 46 -2.73 11.57 -0.05
C ASN A 46 -1.20 11.57 0.16
N LYS A 47 -0.65 12.57 0.87
CA LYS A 47 0.79 12.81 0.94
C LYS A 47 1.60 11.63 1.49
N GLU A 48 1.12 11.00 2.56
CA GLU A 48 1.82 9.90 3.24
C GLU A 48 1.97 8.71 2.29
N MET A 49 0.91 8.38 1.56
CA MET A 49 0.90 7.28 0.59
C MET A 49 1.78 7.56 -0.63
N LEU A 50 1.81 8.82 -1.09
CA LEU A 50 2.67 9.23 -2.20
C LEU A 50 4.15 9.18 -1.81
N LEU A 51 4.49 9.60 -0.59
CA LEU A 51 5.83 9.49 -0.03
C LEU A 51 6.26 8.03 0.14
N GLU A 52 5.39 7.18 0.71
CA GLU A 52 5.65 5.75 0.84
C GLU A 52 5.86 5.09 -0.54
N ALA A 53 4.96 5.34 -1.49
CA ALA A 53 5.07 4.79 -2.83
C ALA A 53 6.36 5.24 -3.54
N TYR A 54 6.79 6.50 -3.32
CA TYR A 54 8.05 7.00 -3.87
C TYR A 54 9.27 6.33 -3.23
N GLY A 55 9.23 6.06 -1.91
CA GLY A 55 10.27 5.32 -1.20
C GLY A 55 10.39 3.85 -1.62
N LYS A 56 9.25 3.16 -1.83
CA LYS A 56 9.25 1.73 -2.20
C LYS A 56 9.70 1.48 -3.65
N THR A 57 9.33 2.35 -4.57
CA THR A 57 9.48 2.10 -6.01
C THR A 57 10.57 2.96 -6.65
N HIS A 58 10.92 4.13 -6.09
CA HIS A 58 11.82 5.15 -6.67
C HIS A 58 11.54 5.54 -8.14
N SER A 59 10.44 5.05 -8.72
CA SER A 59 10.16 5.18 -10.15
C SER A 59 9.63 6.57 -10.45
N SER A 60 10.47 7.34 -11.13
CA SER A 60 10.19 8.73 -11.48
C SER A 60 9.11 8.87 -12.56
N LYS A 61 8.80 7.79 -13.30
CA LYS A 61 7.88 7.81 -14.46
C LYS A 61 6.45 7.38 -14.13
N ARG A 62 6.21 6.72 -12.99
CA ARG A 62 4.88 6.22 -12.63
C ARG A 62 3.97 7.41 -12.27
N SER A 63 2.88 7.59 -13.00
CA SER A 63 1.92 8.69 -12.78
C SER A 63 0.69 8.26 -11.98
N ARG A 64 0.29 6.98 -12.09
CA ARG A 64 -0.86 6.41 -11.39
C ARG A 64 -0.39 5.50 -10.26
N ILE A 65 -0.72 5.90 -9.03
CA ILE A 65 -0.68 5.04 -7.84
C ILE A 65 -2.11 4.59 -7.59
N ARG A 66 -2.36 3.28 -7.52
CA ARG A 66 -3.63 2.76 -7.05
C ARG A 66 -3.58 2.72 -5.54
N PHE A 67 -4.50 3.46 -4.93
CA PHE A 67 -4.68 3.42 -3.48
C PHE A 67 -5.38 2.11 -3.11
N PRO A 68 -5.03 1.51 -1.96
CA PRO A 68 -5.80 0.39 -1.43
C PRO A 68 -7.22 0.86 -1.16
N THR A 69 -8.19 0.01 -1.48
CA THR A 69 -9.61 0.29 -1.26
C THR A 69 -9.93 0.42 0.23
N TYR A 70 -9.17 -0.29 1.07
CA TYR A 70 -9.35 -0.37 2.53
C TYR A 70 -7.98 -0.16 3.22
N PRO A 71 -7.44 1.07 3.24
CA PRO A 71 -6.09 1.36 3.75
C PRO A 71 -5.94 0.99 5.23
N ASP A 72 -6.94 1.33 6.04
CA ASP A 72 -7.02 1.04 7.47
C ASP A 72 -7.01 -0.48 7.74
N VAL A 73 -7.75 -1.26 6.96
CA VAL A 73 -7.72 -2.74 7.03
C VAL A 73 -6.34 -3.29 6.65
N GLU A 74 -5.72 -2.81 5.56
CA GLU A 74 -4.37 -3.23 5.17
C GLU A 74 -3.34 -2.94 6.27
N VAL A 75 -3.39 -1.75 6.89
CA VAL A 75 -2.47 -1.34 7.95
C VAL A 75 -2.65 -2.21 9.19
N ALA A 76 -3.90 -2.46 9.61
CA ALA A 76 -4.18 -3.31 10.76
C ALA A 76 -3.74 -4.76 10.50
N LEU A 77 -3.96 -5.27 9.30
CA LEU A 77 -3.56 -6.62 8.89
C LEU A 77 -2.04 -6.76 8.84
N MET A 78 -1.33 -5.74 8.37
CA MET A 78 0.13 -5.67 8.43
C MET A 78 0.67 -5.68 9.85
N LYS A 79 0.09 -4.87 10.74
CA LYS A 79 0.48 -4.88 12.16
C LYS A 79 0.24 -6.25 12.77
N TRP A 80 -0.91 -6.86 12.51
CA TRP A 80 -1.18 -8.21 12.99
C TRP A 80 -0.16 -9.21 12.44
N LEU A 81 0.14 -9.19 11.14
CA LEU A 81 1.17 -10.04 10.54
C LEU A 81 2.54 -9.86 11.20
N GLN A 82 2.95 -8.62 11.52
CA GLN A 82 4.22 -8.36 12.21
C GLN A 82 4.24 -8.90 13.65
N HIS A 83 3.11 -8.86 14.36
CA HIS A 83 2.99 -9.43 15.70
C HIS A 83 2.85 -10.95 15.68
N ALA A 84 2.15 -11.50 14.68
CA ALA A 84 1.94 -12.93 14.49
C ALA A 84 3.18 -13.64 13.95
N ASN A 85 4.01 -12.96 13.14
CA ASN A 85 5.34 -13.40 12.71
C ASN A 85 6.43 -13.13 13.77
N ALA A 86 6.12 -13.35 15.05
CA ALA A 86 7.15 -13.88 15.94
C ALA A 86 7.62 -15.22 15.31
N PRO A 87 8.92 -15.43 15.21
CA PRO A 87 9.55 -16.03 14.04
C PRO A 87 8.99 -17.44 13.75
N HIS A 88 8.83 -17.76 12.45
CA HIS A 88 8.80 -19.12 11.87
C HIS A 88 7.48 -19.70 11.31
N LEU A 89 6.31 -19.06 11.37
CA LEU A 89 5.11 -19.65 10.77
C LEU A 89 4.70 -19.00 9.44
N PRO A 90 4.62 -19.76 8.33
CA PRO A 90 3.95 -19.29 7.14
C PRO A 90 2.47 -19.11 7.47
N VAL A 91 2.00 -17.87 7.56
CA VAL A 91 0.58 -17.58 7.73
C VAL A 91 -0.15 -18.10 6.49
N ASN A 92 -1.07 -19.05 6.68
CA ASN A 92 -1.87 -19.57 5.57
C ASN A 92 -2.76 -18.45 5.03
N ASP A 93 -3.02 -18.49 3.72
CA ASP A 93 -3.90 -17.51 3.07
C ASP A 93 -5.32 -17.50 3.70
N THR A 94 -5.76 -18.63 4.28
CA THR A 94 -7.04 -18.77 5.00
C THR A 94 -7.05 -17.96 6.31
N ASP A 95 -6.08 -18.18 7.19
CA ASP A 95 -5.96 -17.45 8.48
C ASP A 95 -5.87 -15.94 8.24
N LEU A 96 -5.14 -15.56 7.19
CA LEU A 96 -4.98 -14.17 6.80
C LEU A 96 -6.28 -13.53 6.30
N ARG A 97 -7.09 -14.29 5.54
CA ARG A 97 -8.42 -13.86 5.09
C ARG A 97 -9.34 -13.65 6.28
N GLU A 98 -9.48 -14.67 7.14
CA GLU A 98 -10.34 -14.59 8.32
C GLU A 98 -9.96 -13.41 9.20
N LYS A 99 -8.65 -13.16 9.35
CA LYS A 99 -8.19 -12.02 10.13
C LYS A 99 -8.53 -10.68 9.49
N ALA A 100 -8.47 -10.58 8.18
CA ALA A 100 -8.82 -9.35 7.50
C ALA A 100 -10.31 -9.04 7.56
N ASP A 101 -11.17 -10.06 7.47
CA ASP A 101 -12.61 -9.91 7.70
C ASP A 101 -12.90 -9.44 9.14
N ASP A 102 -12.27 -10.03 10.16
CA ASP A 102 -12.36 -9.57 11.56
C ASP A 102 -11.94 -8.10 11.71
N LEU A 103 -10.79 -7.73 11.14
CA LEU A 103 -10.28 -6.37 11.19
C LEU A 103 -11.17 -5.38 10.44
N ALA A 104 -11.73 -5.78 9.30
CA ALA A 104 -12.65 -4.96 8.53
C ALA A 104 -13.92 -4.66 9.33
N LEU A 105 -14.53 -5.67 9.96
CA LEU A 105 -15.69 -5.50 10.84
C LEU A 105 -15.38 -4.56 12.00
N ARG A 106 -14.24 -4.76 12.68
CA ARG A 106 -13.82 -3.92 13.81
C ARG A 106 -13.52 -2.48 13.43
N LEU A 107 -13.13 -2.23 12.19
CA LEU A 107 -12.87 -0.90 11.65
C LEU A 107 -14.11 -0.26 11.00
N GLY A 108 -15.27 -0.93 11.02
CA GLY A 108 -16.52 -0.43 10.41
C GLY A 108 -16.56 -0.53 8.89
N ASN A 109 -15.70 -1.36 8.29
CA ASN A 109 -15.69 -1.63 6.85
C ASN A 109 -16.58 -2.84 6.51
N GLU A 110 -17.88 -2.73 6.76
CA GLU A 110 -18.86 -3.83 6.56
C GLU A 110 -18.98 -4.28 5.08
N GLY A 111 -18.59 -3.42 4.14
CA GLY A 111 -18.53 -3.72 2.71
C GLY A 111 -17.22 -4.37 2.24
N PHE A 112 -16.29 -4.67 3.15
CA PHE A 112 -15.03 -5.31 2.82
C PHE A 112 -15.25 -6.63 2.09
N LYS A 113 -14.48 -6.85 1.03
CA LYS A 113 -14.48 -8.10 0.29
C LYS A 113 -13.06 -8.56 0.09
N TRP A 114 -12.74 -9.70 0.69
CA TRP A 114 -11.52 -10.41 0.37
C TRP A 114 -11.59 -10.98 -1.05
N SER A 115 -11.21 -10.16 -2.02
CA SER A 115 -11.14 -10.55 -3.43
C SER A 115 -9.74 -11.03 -3.77
N ASN A 116 -9.62 -11.97 -4.71
CA ASN A 116 -8.31 -12.45 -5.19
C ASN A 116 -7.44 -11.29 -5.71
N ASP A 117 -8.03 -10.28 -6.38
CA ASP A 117 -7.29 -9.09 -6.83
C ASP A 117 -6.79 -8.25 -5.65
N TRP A 118 -7.66 -7.95 -4.68
CA TRP A 118 -7.26 -7.20 -3.47
C TRP A 118 -6.11 -7.90 -2.76
N PHE A 119 -6.18 -9.23 -2.62
CA PHE A 119 -5.15 -10.00 -1.96
C PHE A 119 -3.82 -10.03 -2.73
N ALA A 120 -3.87 -10.23 -4.05
CA ALA A 120 -2.67 -10.16 -4.88
C ALA A 120 -1.99 -8.78 -4.78
N ARG A 121 -2.78 -7.70 -4.75
CA ARG A 121 -2.27 -6.33 -4.59
C ARG A 121 -1.74 -6.05 -3.20
N PHE A 122 -2.40 -6.57 -2.17
CA PHE A 122 -1.92 -6.50 -0.79
C PHE A 122 -0.54 -7.17 -0.67
N LYS A 123 -0.37 -8.37 -1.26
CA LYS A 123 0.93 -9.07 -1.28
C LYS A 123 2.00 -8.29 -2.05
N GLU A 124 1.66 -7.75 -3.22
CA GLU A 124 2.56 -6.90 -4.03
C GLU A 124 3.00 -5.63 -3.28
N ARG A 125 2.08 -4.93 -2.63
CA ARG A 125 2.34 -3.67 -1.90
C ARG A 125 3.21 -3.85 -0.65
N ASN A 126 3.12 -5.02 -0.02
CA ASN A 126 3.78 -5.33 1.24
C ASN A 126 4.95 -6.32 1.07
N ASN A 127 5.35 -6.60 -0.18
CA ASN A 127 6.44 -7.51 -0.54
C ASN A 127 6.28 -8.93 0.06
N LEU A 128 5.03 -9.36 0.25
CA LEU A 128 4.73 -10.68 0.83
C LEU A 128 4.88 -11.83 -0.19
N THR A 129 5.08 -11.51 -1.47
CA THR A 129 5.20 -12.48 -2.56
C THR A 129 6.39 -13.44 -2.38
N TYR A 130 7.42 -13.05 -1.63
CA TYR A 130 8.63 -13.85 -1.43
C TYR A 130 8.60 -14.74 -0.17
N LEU A 131 7.66 -14.50 0.75
CA LEU A 131 7.58 -15.24 2.02
C LEU A 131 7.08 -16.69 1.86
N THR A 132 6.42 -17.02 0.75
CA THR A 132 5.93 -18.39 0.48
C THR A 132 7.02 -19.35 -0.03
N VAL A 133 8.18 -18.85 -0.50
CA VAL A 133 9.27 -19.65 -1.10
C VAL A 133 10.45 -19.83 -0.12
N CYS A 134 10.19 -20.38 1.07
CA CYS A 134 11.29 -20.87 1.92
C CYS A 134 10.95 -22.16 2.70
N GLY A 135 9.87 -22.87 2.35
CA GLY A 135 9.34 -23.95 3.18
C GLY A 135 8.94 -25.24 2.48
N LYS A 136 9.59 -25.62 1.37
CA LYS A 136 9.53 -27.00 0.87
C LYS A 136 10.91 -27.61 0.83
N SER A 137 11.47 -27.87 2.00
CA SER A 137 12.41 -28.99 2.14
C SER A 137 11.59 -30.26 1.96
N GLY A 138 11.63 -30.82 0.75
CA GLY A 138 11.18 -32.18 0.53
C GLY A 138 12.09 -33.12 1.33
N SER A 139 11.65 -33.50 2.53
CA SER A 139 12.17 -34.68 3.21
C SER A 139 11.15 -35.79 3.01
N ALA A 140 11.37 -36.54 1.94
CA ALA A 140 10.93 -37.92 1.79
C ALA A 140 12.19 -38.74 2.15
N ASP A 141 12.20 -39.82 2.92
CA ASP A 141 11.15 -40.76 3.30
C ASP A 141 11.44 -41.37 4.68
N THR A 142 10.42 -42.07 5.16
CA THR A 142 10.23 -42.78 6.42
C THR A 142 11.23 -43.89 6.71
N ASN A 143 11.51 -44.03 8.01
CA ASN A 143 12.18 -45.13 8.68
C ASN A 143 11.42 -46.48 8.58
N VAL A 144 12.18 -47.59 8.68
CA VAL A 144 11.85 -48.90 9.27
C VAL A 144 11.85 -50.15 8.35
N VAL A 145 12.55 -51.14 8.89
CA VAL A 145 12.98 -52.49 8.48
C VAL A 145 11.89 -53.47 8.01
N ASP A 146 12.25 -54.32 7.03
CA ASP A 146 12.53 -55.76 7.16
C ASP A 146 13.47 -56.19 6.01
#